data_AF-A0A4U2CWA2-F1
#
_entry.id   AF-A0A4U2CWA2-F1
#
_cell.length_a   1.000
_cell.length_b   1.000
_cell.length_c   1.000
_cell.angle_alpha   90.00
_cell.angle_beta   90.00
_cell.angle_gamma   90.00
#
_symmetry.space_group_name_H-M   'P 1'
#
loop_
_entity.id
_entity.type
_entity.pdbx_description
1 polymer ?
#
loop_
_entity_poly.entity_id
_entity_poly.type
_entity_poly.pdbx_seq_one_letter_code
_entity_poly.pdbx_strand_id
1 'polypeptide(L)'
;MKNQYSVLSKQNLTEFPFQQTPKPIVPVEPDLLLEMTFSPKLFVIGDIAEKVENLVVHGVEWLDARVDCSPSQPSGDQIKVYEDYRMPYIHQTYKLTNQEKQFGKLNWIDAENTEFDFSKLESIPLEERLIFKLEEDYGLVFIHQSVIDLLKQHVNDVWVRDV
;
A
#
# COMPACT_ATOMS: atom_id res chain seq x y z
N MET A 1 -17.88 6.58 -7.94
CA MET A 1 -16.57 6.77 -7.26
C MET A 1 -16.11 5.55 -6.46
N LYS A 2 -16.97 4.84 -5.71
CA LYS A 2 -16.57 3.65 -4.92
C LYS A 2 -15.66 2.65 -5.67
N ASN A 3 -16.01 2.29 -6.91
CA ASN A 3 -15.25 1.31 -7.71
C ASN A 3 -13.94 1.87 -8.31
N GLN A 4 -13.56 3.11 -7.99
CA GLN A 4 -12.32 3.73 -8.46
C GLN A 4 -11.17 3.56 -7.47
N TYR A 5 -11.40 2.96 -6.30
CA TYR A 5 -10.39 2.81 -5.26
C TYR A 5 -10.23 1.35 -4.86
N SER A 6 -8.99 0.91 -4.81
CA SER A 6 -8.60 -0.34 -4.14
C SER A 6 -8.23 -0.02 -2.68
N VAL A 7 -8.70 -0.83 -1.74
CA VAL A 7 -8.38 -0.68 -0.32
C VAL A 7 -7.30 -1.68 0.05
N LEU A 8 -6.13 -1.20 0.43
CA LEU A 8 -5.06 -2.00 0.98
C LEU A 8 -5.21 -2.06 2.50
N SER A 9 -5.49 -3.25 3.01
CA SER A 9 -5.57 -3.56 4.44
C SER A 9 -5.23 -5.02 4.69
N LYS A 10 -4.91 -5.37 5.93
CA LYS A 10 -4.67 -6.78 6.31
C LYS A 10 -5.92 -7.65 6.13
N GLN A 11 -7.11 -7.07 6.31
CA GLN A 11 -8.38 -7.79 6.19
C GLN A 11 -8.74 -8.09 4.72
N ASN A 12 -8.48 -7.15 3.81
CA ASN A 12 -8.92 -7.24 2.43
C ASN A 12 -7.76 -7.53 1.47
N LEU A 13 -6.61 -7.99 2.00
CA LEU A 13 -5.44 -8.26 1.19
C LEU A 13 -5.75 -9.23 0.05
N THR A 14 -6.56 -10.26 0.28
CA THR A 14 -6.93 -11.26 -0.75
C THR A 14 -7.67 -10.66 -1.94
N GLU A 15 -8.34 -9.52 -1.76
CA GLU A 15 -9.07 -8.81 -2.81
C GLU A 15 -8.23 -7.72 -3.47
N PHE A 16 -7.08 -7.38 -2.89
CA PHE A 16 -6.18 -6.36 -3.42
C PHE A 16 -5.58 -6.80 -4.77
N PRO A 17 -5.41 -5.90 -5.76
CA PRO A 17 -4.95 -6.28 -7.10
C PRO A 17 -3.51 -6.84 -7.17
N PHE A 18 -2.69 -6.64 -6.14
CA PHE A 18 -1.31 -7.14 -6.09
C PHE A 18 -1.19 -8.25 -5.04
N GLN A 19 -1.27 -9.49 -5.51
CA GLN A 19 -1.13 -10.70 -4.69
C GLN A 19 0.33 -11.19 -4.68
N GLN A 20 0.71 -11.88 -3.60
CA GLN A 20 2.02 -12.53 -3.50
C GLN A 20 2.29 -13.39 -4.74
N THR A 21 3.41 -13.12 -5.39
CA THR A 21 3.89 -13.93 -6.51
C THR A 21 4.52 -15.23 -6.01
N PRO A 22 4.44 -16.33 -6.79
CA PRO A 22 5.15 -17.56 -6.48
C PRO A 22 6.65 -17.31 -6.36
N LYS A 23 7.31 -17.98 -5.40
CA LYS A 23 8.75 -17.81 -5.19
C LYS A 23 9.52 -18.06 -6.50
N PRO A 24 10.33 -17.10 -6.96
CA PRO A 24 11.09 -17.27 -8.19
C PRO A 24 12.18 -18.33 -8.01
N ILE A 25 12.53 -19.01 -9.11
CA ILE A 25 13.61 -20.02 -9.15
C ILE A 25 14.97 -19.37 -8.87
N VAL A 26 15.12 -18.10 -9.28
CA VAL A 26 16.30 -17.27 -9.04
C VAL A 26 15.93 -16.19 -8.02
N PRO A 27 16.73 -15.93 -6.98
CA PRO A 27 16.50 -14.82 -6.06
C PRO A 27 16.58 -13.50 -6.83
N VAL A 28 15.44 -12.83 -6.97
CA VAL A 28 15.34 -11.47 -7.51
C VAL A 28 14.70 -10.56 -6.46
N GLU A 29 14.95 -9.27 -6.58
CA GLU A 29 14.31 -8.24 -5.77
C GLU A 29 12.87 -8.06 -6.28
N PRO A 30 11.85 -8.01 -5.40
CA PRO A 30 10.48 -7.82 -5.87
C PRO A 30 10.25 -6.41 -6.40
N ASP A 31 9.48 -6.27 -7.48
CA ASP A 31 9.11 -4.95 -8.00
C ASP A 31 8.27 -4.15 -6.99
N LEU A 32 7.43 -4.85 -6.22
CA LEU A 32 6.57 -4.29 -5.19
C LEU A 32 6.61 -5.16 -3.93
N LEU A 33 6.89 -4.54 -2.78
CA LEU A 33 6.71 -5.15 -1.47
C LEU A 33 5.57 -4.47 -0.73
N LEU A 34 4.62 -5.28 -0.28
CA LEU A 34 3.54 -4.90 0.62
C LEU A 34 3.86 -5.39 2.03
N GLU A 35 4.06 -4.47 2.97
CA GLU A 35 4.24 -4.78 4.38
C GLU A 35 2.92 -4.54 5.12
N MET A 36 2.31 -5.62 5.59
CA MET A 36 0.99 -5.65 6.22
C MET A 36 1.09 -5.51 7.74
N THR A 37 1.59 -4.35 8.21
CA THR A 37 1.57 -3.98 9.64
C THR A 37 0.29 -3.24 10.02
N PHE A 38 0.22 -2.71 11.26
CA PHE A 38 -0.85 -1.82 11.72
C PHE A 38 -1.18 -0.65 10.78
N SER A 39 -0.21 -0.20 9.97
CA SER A 39 -0.45 0.72 8.87
C SER A 39 0.30 0.19 7.65
N PRO A 40 -0.42 -0.38 6.66
CA PRO A 40 0.22 -1.00 5.50
C PRO A 40 1.20 -0.05 4.81
N LYS A 41 2.35 -0.60 4.39
CA LYS A 41 3.37 0.15 3.65
C LYS A 41 3.57 -0.49 2.29
N LEU A 42 3.84 0.36 1.30
CA LEU A 42 4.21 -0.03 -0.04
C LEU A 42 5.67 0.36 -0.26
N PHE A 43 6.48 -0.58 -0.72
CA PHE A 43 7.83 -0.31 -1.19
C PHE A 43 7.89 -0.66 -2.67
N VAL A 44 8.27 0.30 -3.49
CA VAL A 44 8.32 0.18 -4.94
C VAL A 44 9.78 0.29 -5.37
N ILE A 45 10.24 -0.62 -6.23
CA ILE A 45 11.61 -0.55 -6.76
C ILE A 45 11.83 0.75 -7.55
N GLY A 46 13.04 1.31 -7.51
CA GLY A 46 13.35 2.68 -7.90
C GLY A 46 12.85 3.10 -9.29
N ASP A 47 13.06 2.27 -10.32
CA ASP A 47 12.68 2.58 -11.70
C ASP A 47 11.16 2.59 -11.96
N ILE A 48 10.40 1.84 -11.15
CA ILE A 48 8.94 1.88 -11.15
C ILE A 48 8.46 3.05 -10.29
N ALA A 49 9.09 3.26 -9.14
CA ALA A 49 8.75 4.34 -8.22
C ALA A 49 8.85 5.71 -8.91
N GLU A 50 9.90 5.97 -9.67
CA GLU A 50 10.07 7.23 -10.44
C GLU A 50 8.86 7.53 -11.33
N LYS A 51 8.25 6.50 -11.93
CA LYS A 51 7.04 6.66 -12.77
C LYS A 51 5.81 6.98 -11.93
N VAL A 52 5.66 6.31 -10.79
CA VAL A 52 4.52 6.52 -9.88
C VAL A 52 4.62 7.87 -9.17
N GLU A 53 5.82 8.32 -8.82
CA GLU A 53 6.12 9.63 -8.22
C GLU A 53 5.64 10.79 -9.09
N ASN A 54 5.86 10.69 -10.41
CA ASN A 54 5.38 11.68 -11.36
C ASN A 54 3.85 11.78 -11.42
N LEU A 55 3.13 10.72 -11.03
CA LEU A 55 1.67 10.70 -10.95
C LEU A 55 1.16 11.12 -9.56
N VAL A 56 1.77 10.59 -8.50
CA VAL A 56 1.34 10.79 -7.10
C VAL A 56 2.28 11.78 -6.42
N VAL A 57 2.05 13.06 -6.72
CA VAL A 57 2.85 14.18 -6.21
C VAL A 57 2.26 14.75 -4.92
N HIS A 58 0.94 14.73 -4.78
CA HIS A 58 0.24 15.37 -3.66
C HIS A 58 -0.02 14.37 -2.52
N GLY A 59 0.03 14.87 -1.29
CA GLY A 59 -0.38 14.10 -0.11
C GLY A 59 0.60 13.01 0.35
N VAL A 60 1.74 12.89 -0.32
CA VAL A 60 2.77 11.88 -0.05
C VAL A 60 4.16 12.51 -0.05
N GLU A 61 5.05 11.97 0.79
CA GLU A 61 6.50 12.19 0.71
C GLU A 61 7.15 10.87 0.26
N TRP A 62 7.97 10.90 -0.78
CA TRP A 62 8.64 9.69 -1.27
C TRP A 62 10.02 9.56 -0.63
N LEU A 63 10.16 8.51 0.18
CA LEU A 63 11.35 8.25 0.99
C LEU A 63 12.19 7.13 0.35
N ASP A 64 13.51 7.33 0.33
CA ASP A 64 14.45 6.23 0.06
C ASP A 64 14.32 5.20 1.17
N ALA A 65 14.16 3.94 0.77
CA ALA A 65 13.90 2.83 1.67
C ALA A 65 14.92 1.71 1.45
N ARG A 66 15.54 1.30 2.55
CA ARG A 66 16.33 0.07 2.63
C ARG A 66 15.47 -1.02 3.22
N VAL A 67 15.23 -2.08 2.45
CA VAL A 67 14.30 -3.15 2.81
C VAL A 67 15.07 -4.41 3.16
N ASP A 68 15.04 -4.79 4.44
CA ASP A 68 15.57 -6.07 4.90
C ASP A 68 14.58 -7.19 4.58
N CYS A 69 15.02 -8.10 3.74
CA CYS A 69 14.30 -9.25 3.23
C CYS A 69 14.78 -10.59 3.79
N SER A 70 15.57 -10.53 4.84
CA SER A 70 16.13 -11.69 5.50
C SER A 70 15.04 -12.47 6.26
N PRO A 71 15.16 -13.80 6.41
CA PRO A 71 14.36 -14.54 7.38
C PRO A 71 14.62 -14.01 8.80
N SER A 72 13.73 -14.28 9.76
CA SER A 72 13.82 -13.75 11.14
C SER A 72 15.12 -14.07 11.89
N GLN A 73 15.84 -15.11 11.47
CA GLN A 73 17.16 -15.49 11.98
C GLN A 73 18.05 -15.89 10.81
N PRO A 74 18.63 -14.94 10.07
CA PRO A 74 19.43 -15.24 8.90
C PRO A 74 20.83 -15.67 9.29
N SER A 75 21.36 -16.69 8.62
CA SER A 75 22.81 -16.84 8.49
C SER A 75 23.38 -15.75 7.56
N GLY A 76 24.69 -15.49 7.60
CA GLY A 76 25.28 -14.35 6.87
C GLY A 76 25.02 -14.36 5.36
N ASP A 77 24.91 -15.54 4.75
CA ASP A 77 24.57 -15.79 3.35
C ASP A 77 23.07 -15.64 3.02
N GLN A 78 22.22 -15.53 4.06
CA GLN A 78 20.78 -15.31 3.94
C GLN A 78 20.37 -13.86 4.15
N ILE A 79 21.32 -12.97 4.46
CA ILE A 79 21.06 -11.54 4.56
C ILE A 79 20.72 -11.01 3.17
N LYS A 80 19.48 -10.59 2.99
CA LYS A 80 18.98 -10.02 1.74
C LYS A 80 18.49 -8.63 2.03
N VAL A 81 19.33 -7.63 1.80
CA VAL A 81 18.92 -6.24 1.99
C VAL A 81 19.01 -5.54 0.65
N TYR A 82 17.91 -4.94 0.25
CA TYR A 82 17.80 -4.21 -1.01
C TYR A 82 17.69 -2.71 -0.72
N GLU A 83 18.38 -1.90 -1.51
CA GLU A 83 18.58 -0.47 -1.23
C GLU A 83 17.87 0.46 -2.23
N ASP A 84 17.44 -0.08 -3.38
CA ASP A 84 16.79 0.68 -4.44
C ASP A 84 15.25 0.63 -4.35
N TYR A 85 14.72 0.94 -3.17
CA TYR A 85 13.28 1.08 -2.96
C TYR A 85 12.91 2.49 -2.58
N ARG A 86 11.70 2.86 -2.97
CA ARG A 86 11.04 4.10 -2.58
C ARG A 86 9.72 3.76 -1.89
N MET A 87 9.43 4.45 -0.80
CA MET A 87 8.21 4.28 -0.03
C MET A 87 7.40 5.58 -0.06
N PRO A 88 6.14 5.58 -0.56
CA PRO A 88 5.25 6.72 -0.39
C PRO A 88 4.82 6.80 1.07
N TYR A 89 5.39 7.76 1.81
CA TYR A 89 4.92 8.14 3.14
C TYR A 89 3.69 9.03 3.00
N ILE A 90 2.52 8.42 3.21
CA ILE A 90 1.22 9.07 2.97
C ILE A 90 0.83 9.92 4.18
N HIS A 91 0.80 11.24 3.99
CA HIS A 91 0.28 12.20 4.96
C HIS A 91 -1.21 12.47 4.79
N GLN A 92 -1.71 12.33 3.56
CA GLN A 92 -3.08 12.68 3.23
C GLN A 92 -4.06 11.72 3.89
N THR A 93 -5.06 12.30 4.55
CA THR A 93 -6.15 11.58 5.18
C THR A 93 -7.49 12.15 4.77
N TYR A 94 -8.51 11.29 4.67
CA TYR A 94 -9.89 11.73 4.51
C TYR A 94 -10.81 10.95 5.43
N LYS A 95 -11.82 11.64 5.95
CA LYS A 95 -12.90 11.07 6.75
C LYS A 95 -14.03 10.55 5.85
N LEU A 96 -14.15 9.23 5.69
CA LEU A 96 -15.13 8.62 4.78
C LEU A 96 -16.29 7.92 5.47
N THR A 97 -16.28 7.80 6.79
CA THR A 97 -17.36 7.14 7.55
C THR A 97 -17.58 7.85 8.89
N ASN A 98 -18.51 7.34 9.69
CA ASN A 98 -18.66 7.69 11.10
C ASN A 98 -18.56 6.44 11.98
N GLN A 99 -18.21 5.29 11.40
CA GLN A 99 -18.00 4.07 12.17
C GLN A 99 -16.74 4.18 13.02
N GLU A 100 -16.82 3.70 14.26
CA GLU A 100 -15.68 3.60 15.16
C GLU A 100 -14.97 2.26 15.00
N LYS A 101 -13.71 2.21 15.45
CA LYS A 101 -12.93 0.97 15.50
C LYS A 101 -13.62 -0.07 16.39
N GLN A 102 -13.53 -1.34 16.01
CA GLN A 102 -14.09 -2.43 16.81
C GLN A 102 -13.28 -2.62 18.12
N PHE A 103 -13.83 -2.17 19.25
CA PHE A 103 -13.23 -2.42 20.57
C PHE A 103 -13.28 -3.91 20.93
N GLY A 104 -12.15 -4.48 21.31
CA GLY A 104 -12.04 -5.90 21.72
C GLY A 104 -11.69 -6.89 20.60
N LYS A 105 -11.69 -6.45 19.33
CA LYS A 105 -11.15 -7.19 18.18
C LYS A 105 -10.18 -6.29 17.41
N LEU A 106 -8.88 -6.49 17.62
CA LEU A 106 -7.76 -5.89 16.89
C LEU A 106 -7.70 -4.33 16.79
N ASN A 107 -8.73 -3.56 17.15
CA ASN A 107 -8.85 -2.08 17.02
C ASN A 107 -8.86 -1.53 15.57
N TRP A 108 -9.63 -2.17 14.67
CA TRP A 108 -9.76 -1.75 13.27
C TRP A 108 -11.23 -1.52 12.89
N ILE A 109 -11.44 -0.74 11.85
CA ILE A 109 -12.72 -0.70 11.13
C ILE A 109 -12.85 -1.97 10.30
N ASP A 110 -14.05 -2.54 10.24
CA ASP A 110 -14.37 -3.67 9.37
C ASP A 110 -14.63 -3.16 7.96
N ALA A 111 -13.60 -3.15 7.12
CA ALA A 111 -13.66 -2.54 5.80
C ALA A 111 -14.66 -3.23 4.86
N GLU A 112 -14.96 -4.51 5.07
CA GLU A 112 -15.93 -5.27 4.27
C GLU A 112 -17.38 -4.84 4.56
N ASN A 113 -17.70 -4.62 5.85
CA ASN A 113 -19.04 -4.25 6.29
C ASN A 113 -19.24 -2.73 6.48
N THR A 114 -18.20 -1.93 6.26
CA THR A 114 -18.27 -0.47 6.36
C THR A 114 -18.67 0.15 5.02
N GLU A 115 -19.69 1.01 5.07
CA GLU A 115 -19.99 1.89 3.95
C GLU A 115 -19.13 3.15 4.02
N PHE A 116 -18.32 3.36 2.98
CA PHE A 116 -17.49 4.56 2.79
C PHE A 116 -18.21 5.57 1.89
N ASP A 117 -18.40 6.78 2.41
CA ASP A 117 -19.03 7.90 1.72
C ASP A 117 -18.01 8.67 0.86
N PHE A 118 -17.81 8.18 -0.36
CA PHE A 118 -16.92 8.81 -1.34
C PHE A 118 -17.44 10.16 -1.89
N SER A 119 -18.69 10.56 -1.62
CA SER A 119 -19.19 11.87 -2.07
C SER A 119 -18.41 13.02 -1.43
N LYS A 120 -17.84 12.79 -0.24
CA LYS A 120 -16.95 13.73 0.46
C LYS A 120 -15.67 14.05 -0.30
N LEU A 121 -15.32 13.26 -1.32
CA LEU A 121 -14.15 13.47 -2.17
C LEU A 121 -14.49 14.24 -3.46
N GLU A 122 -15.76 14.54 -3.74
CA GLU A 122 -16.18 15.17 -5.00
C GLU A 122 -15.60 16.56 -5.22
N SER A 123 -15.51 17.35 -4.14
CA SER A 123 -14.93 18.69 -4.20
C SER A 123 -13.40 18.70 -4.18
N ILE A 124 -12.77 17.53 -4.04
CA ILE A 124 -11.33 17.40 -3.92
C ILE A 124 -10.76 17.01 -5.29
N PRO A 125 -9.77 17.77 -5.82
CA PRO A 125 -9.11 17.44 -7.07
C PRO A 125 -8.57 16.00 -7.07
N LEU A 126 -8.59 15.31 -8.21
CA LEU A 126 -8.23 13.90 -8.27
C LEU A 126 -6.77 13.67 -7.86
N GLU A 127 -5.88 14.57 -8.29
CA GLU A 127 -4.45 14.60 -7.99
C GLU A 127 -4.14 14.59 -6.49
N GLU A 128 -5.01 15.18 -5.66
CA GLU A 128 -4.86 15.24 -4.20
C GLU A 128 -5.41 14.01 -3.47
N ARG A 129 -6.04 13.08 -4.20
CA ARG A 129 -6.68 11.88 -3.63
C ARG A 129 -6.32 10.60 -4.36
N LEU A 130 -5.17 10.59 -5.02
CA LEU A 130 -4.67 9.38 -5.71
C LEU A 130 -4.27 8.28 -4.71
N ILE A 131 -3.65 8.65 -3.60
CA ILE A 131 -3.36 7.76 -2.47
C ILE A 131 -3.63 8.51 -1.17
N PHE A 132 -4.36 7.90 -0.24
CA PHE A 132 -4.62 8.49 1.07
C PHE A 132 -4.92 7.40 2.12
N LYS A 133 -4.84 7.78 3.39
CA LYS A 133 -5.27 6.93 4.53
C LYS A 133 -6.66 7.34 5.02
N LEU A 134 -7.39 6.39 5.60
CA LEU A 134 -8.62 6.73 6.30
C LEU A 134 -8.29 7.41 7.63
N GLU A 135 -8.90 8.56 7.90
CA GLU A 135 -8.67 9.31 9.15
C GLU A 135 -9.07 8.49 10.38
N GLU A 136 -10.17 7.74 10.27
CA GLU A 136 -10.74 6.90 11.32
C GLU A 136 -9.92 5.61 11.54
N ASP A 137 -9.16 5.17 10.54
CA ASP A 137 -8.29 4.01 10.64
C ASP A 137 -7.10 4.03 9.67
N TYR A 138 -5.92 4.41 10.17
CA TYR A 138 -4.65 4.40 9.43
C TYR A 138 -4.21 3.02 8.91
N GLY A 139 -4.91 1.97 9.32
CA GLY A 139 -4.79 0.62 8.78
C GLY A 139 -5.38 0.41 7.38
N LEU A 140 -6.14 1.39 6.89
CA LEU A 140 -6.76 1.36 5.57
C LEU A 140 -6.11 2.41 4.65
N VAL A 141 -5.46 1.94 3.59
CA VAL A 141 -4.89 2.78 2.54
C VAL A 141 -5.76 2.67 1.29
N PHE A 142 -6.24 3.81 0.78
CA PHE A 142 -7.06 3.90 -0.42
C PHE A 142 -6.18 4.32 -1.58
N ILE A 143 -6.20 3.53 -2.65
CA ILE A 143 -5.36 3.74 -3.84
C ILE A 143 -6.27 3.84 -5.06
N HIS A 144 -6.24 4.98 -5.73
CA HIS A 144 -7.04 5.22 -6.92
C HIS A 144 -6.62 4.31 -8.08
N GLN A 145 -7.58 3.92 -8.92
CA GLN A 145 -7.40 2.96 -9.99
C GLN A 145 -6.31 3.38 -10.99
N SER A 146 -6.10 4.68 -11.24
CA SER A 146 -5.03 5.15 -12.12
C SER A 146 -3.63 4.79 -11.61
N VAL A 147 -3.42 4.78 -10.28
CA VAL A 147 -2.15 4.35 -9.68
C VAL A 147 -2.00 2.83 -9.81
N ILE A 148 -3.08 2.08 -9.56
CA ILE A 148 -3.12 0.62 -9.74
C ILE A 148 -2.80 0.26 -11.19
N ASP A 149 -3.39 0.95 -12.16
CA ASP A 149 -3.21 0.69 -13.58
C ASP A 149 -1.78 0.99 -14.04
N LEU A 150 -1.13 2.02 -13.49
CA LEU A 150 0.28 2.31 -13.73
C LEU A 150 1.18 1.23 -13.14
N LEU A 151 0.96 0.85 -11.88
CA LEU A 151 1.73 -0.20 -11.22
C LEU A 151 1.60 -1.53 -11.99
N LYS A 152 0.40 -1.90 -12.45
CA LYS A 152 0.16 -3.14 -13.23
C LYS A 152 0.93 -3.22 -14.55
N GLN A 153 1.35 -2.09 -15.11
CA GLN A 153 2.14 -2.06 -16.35
C GLN A 153 3.61 -2.43 -16.13
N HIS A 154 4.09 -2.35 -14.89
CA HIS A 154 5.52 -2.45 -14.58
C HIS A 154 5.84 -3.49 -13.51
N VAL A 155 4.94 -3.72 -12.56
CA VAL A 155 5.11 -4.68 -11.46
C VAL A 155 4.81 -6.09 -11.96
N ASN A 156 5.82 -6.96 -11.88
CA ASN A 156 5.74 -8.38 -12.22
C ASN A 156 5.91 -9.26 -10.97
N ASP A 157 6.82 -8.89 -10.06
CA ASP A 157 7.08 -9.62 -8.82
C ASP A 157 6.55 -8.86 -7.60
N VAL A 158 5.71 -9.52 -6.79
CA VAL A 158 5.07 -8.91 -5.61
C VAL A 158 5.36 -9.75 -4.39
N TRP A 159 5.99 -9.14 -3.40
CA TRP A 159 6.12 -9.75 -2.09
C TRP A 159 5.13 -9.14 -1.11
N VAL A 160 4.57 -9.98 -0.26
CA VAL A 160 3.68 -9.61 0.83
C VAL A 160 4.29 -10.15 2.11
N ARG A 161 4.45 -9.28 3.11
CA ARG A 161 4.91 -9.64 4.44
C ARG A 161 3.90 -9.27 5.48
N ASP A 162 3.68 -10.19 6.40
CA ASP A 162 3.00 -9.92 7.66
C ASP A 162 4.09 -9.74 8.72
N VAL A 163 4.18 -8.56 9.32
CA VAL A 163 5.21 -8.17 10.30
C VAL A 163 4.56 -7.86 11.64
#